data_AF-A0A8H7NDZ0-F1
#
_entry.id   AF-A0A8H7NDZ0-F1
#
_cell.length_a   1.000
_cell.length_b   1.000
_cell.length_c   1.000
_cell.angle_alpha   90.00
_cell.angle_beta   90.00
_cell.angle_gamma   90.00
#
_symmetry.space_group_name_H-M   'P 1'
#
loop_
_entity.id
_entity.type
_entity.pdbx_description
1 polymer ?
#
loop_
_entity_poly.entity_id
_entity_poly.type
_entity_poly.pdbx_seq_one_letter_code
_entity_poly.pdbx_strand_id
1 'polypeptide(L)'
;MRPRSTRALTDMSLSVQSDHYFALYAIWENEAGDVENGAWLAGVMNQVQRQAAGAYLGEHDFKARAARLWGSQQYERLVGIKRKWDPSSRICGCLGLEELD
;
A
#
# COMPACT_ATOMS: atom_id res chain seq x y z
N MET A 1 -10.35 -8.45 19.42
CA MET A 1 -9.78 -9.63 18.73
C MET A 1 -8.29 -9.68 19.08
N ARG A 2 -7.72 -10.80 19.55
CA ARG A 2 -6.26 -10.89 19.76
C ARG A 2 -5.62 -11.31 18.42
N PRO A 3 -4.79 -10.49 17.79
CA PRO A 3 -4.18 -10.83 16.51
C PRO A 3 -3.34 -12.10 16.66
N ARG A 4 -3.54 -13.05 15.74
CA ARG A 4 -2.81 -14.31 15.75
C ARG A 4 -1.50 -14.12 14.99
N SER A 5 -0.39 -14.31 15.72
CA SER A 5 1.02 -14.29 15.31
C SER A 5 1.66 -12.91 15.08
N THR A 6 2.46 -12.46 16.04
CA THR A 6 3.48 -11.39 15.89
C THR A 6 4.80 -11.91 15.29
N ARG A 7 4.78 -13.09 14.66
CA ARG A 7 5.97 -13.70 14.05
C ARG A 7 6.56 -12.76 13.00
N ALA A 8 7.84 -12.45 13.15
CA ALA A 8 8.58 -11.76 12.11
C ALA A 8 8.61 -12.60 10.82
N LEU A 9 8.19 -11.99 9.69
CA LEU A 9 8.18 -12.61 8.36
C LEU A 9 9.35 -12.06 7.53
N THR A 10 10.57 -12.28 8.02
CA THR A 10 11.79 -11.65 7.46
C THR A 10 12.09 -12.07 6.02
N ASP A 11 11.57 -13.20 5.57
CA ASP A 11 11.78 -13.78 4.25
C ASP A 11 10.69 -13.44 3.23
N MET A 12 9.59 -12.80 3.64
CA MET A 12 8.43 -12.51 2.80
C MET A 12 8.46 -11.09 2.22
N SER A 13 7.77 -10.89 1.08
CA SER A 13 7.50 -9.56 0.54
C SER A 13 6.45 -8.81 1.39
N LEU A 14 5.45 -9.52 1.93
CA LEU A 14 4.51 -8.96 2.90
C LEU A 14 5.22 -8.72 4.24
N SER A 15 5.63 -7.47 4.48
CA SER A 15 6.57 -7.12 5.55
C SER A 15 6.08 -6.05 6.53
N VAL A 16 5.11 -5.23 6.12
CA VAL A 16 4.41 -4.34 7.04
C VAL A 16 3.27 -5.11 7.68
N GLN A 17 3.29 -5.21 9.01
CA GLN A 17 2.26 -5.89 9.80
C GLN A 17 1.72 -4.96 10.87
N SER A 18 0.43 -5.11 11.14
CA SER A 18 -0.29 -4.43 12.20
C SER A 18 -1.30 -5.41 12.79
N ASP A 19 -1.64 -5.21 14.05
CA ASP A 19 -2.67 -5.95 14.76
C ASP A 19 -4.07 -5.78 14.15
N HIS A 20 -4.25 -4.69 13.40
CA HIS A 20 -5.53 -4.31 12.81
C HIS A 20 -5.38 -4.06 11.32
N TYR A 21 -6.33 -4.61 10.58
CA TYR A 21 -6.56 -4.29 9.18
C TYR A 21 -7.74 -3.33 9.07
N PHE A 22 -7.61 -2.30 8.25
CA PHE A 22 -8.67 -1.34 7.98
C PHE A 22 -8.76 -1.11 6.47
N ALA A 23 -9.96 -1.31 5.92
CA ALA A 23 -10.29 -1.02 4.54
C ALA A 23 -11.58 -0.19 4.50
N LEU A 24 -11.66 0.72 3.54
CA LEU A 24 -12.80 1.58 3.33
C LEU A 24 -13.15 1.56 1.84
N TYR A 25 -14.39 1.19 1.54
CA TYR A 25 -14.94 1.23 0.20
C TYR A 25 -16.12 2.20 0.19
N ALA A 26 -16.08 3.15 -0.73
CA ALA A 26 -17.22 3.97 -1.09
C ALA A 26 -17.74 3.47 -2.44
N ILE A 27 -19.03 3.17 -2.52
CA ILE A 27 -19.69 2.60 -3.70
C ILE A 27 -20.96 3.41 -3.93
N TRP A 28 -21.17 3.87 -5.15
CA TRP A 28 -22.33 4.67 -5.55
C TRP A 28 -22.74 4.34 -6.99
N GLU A 29 -23.98 4.67 -7.36
CA GLU A 29 -24.57 4.22 -8.63
C GLU A 29 -24.24 5.11 -9.83
N ASN A 30 -24.04 6.41 -9.61
CA ASN A 30 -23.93 7.41 -10.67
C ASN A 30 -22.65 8.24 -10.55
N GLU A 31 -21.95 8.44 -11.65
CA GLU A 31 -20.69 9.22 -11.74
C GLU A 31 -20.77 10.64 -11.14
N ALA A 32 -21.97 11.22 -11.04
CA ALA A 32 -22.18 12.50 -10.36
C ALA A 32 -21.71 12.50 -8.90
N GLY A 33 -21.63 11.32 -8.27
CA GLY A 33 -21.12 11.15 -6.90
C GLY A 33 -19.60 11.06 -6.79
N ASP A 34 -18.85 10.96 -7.90
CA ASP A 34 -17.41 10.64 -7.87
C ASP A 34 -16.60 11.63 -7.03
N VAL A 35 -16.87 12.93 -7.22
CA VAL A 35 -16.12 14.00 -6.56
C VAL A 35 -16.44 14.03 -5.06
N GLU A 36 -17.72 13.99 -4.69
CA GLU A 36 -18.14 14.11 -3.29
C GLU A 36 -17.74 12.86 -2.48
N ASN A 37 -18.04 11.68 -3.01
CA ASN A 37 -17.72 10.42 -2.33
C ASN A 37 -16.20 10.18 -2.27
N GLY A 38 -15.48 10.53 -3.34
CA GLY A 38 -14.01 10.49 -3.35
C GLY A 38 -13.38 11.42 -2.31
N ALA A 39 -13.89 12.66 -2.21
CA ALA A 39 -13.43 13.62 -1.21
C ALA A 39 -13.71 13.13 0.23
N TRP A 40 -14.89 12.54 0.47
CA TRP A 40 -15.21 11.93 1.76
C TRP A 40 -14.27 10.78 2.11
N LEU A 41 -14.04 9.85 1.19
CA LEU A 41 -13.13 8.71 1.38
C LEU A 41 -11.71 9.20 1.69
N ALA A 42 -11.20 10.17 0.92
CA ALA A 42 -9.90 10.77 1.17
C ALA A 42 -9.83 11.44 2.55
N GLY A 43 -10.91 12.12 2.97
CA GLY A 43 -11.02 12.74 4.29
C GLY A 43 -10.93 11.72 5.44
N VAL A 44 -11.62 10.59 5.33
CA VAL A 44 -11.54 9.51 6.33
C VAL A 44 -10.15 8.87 6.34
N MET A 45 -9.60 8.53 5.17
CA MET A 45 -8.28 7.91 5.08
C MET A 45 -7.15 8.83 5.56
N ASN A 46 -7.29 10.15 5.39
CA ASN A 46 -6.36 11.14 5.93
C ASN A 46 -6.30 11.17 7.46
N GLN A 47 -7.35 10.75 8.14
CA GLN A 47 -7.36 10.60 9.60
C GLN A 47 -6.73 9.26 9.99
N VAL A 48 -7.11 8.17 9.31
CA VAL A 48 -6.61 6.81 9.57
C VAL A 48 -5.10 6.71 9.35
N GLN A 49 -4.58 7.29 8.27
CA GLN A 49 -3.17 7.15 7.89
C GLN A 49 -2.18 7.63 8.97
N ARG A 50 -2.60 8.57 9.83
CA ARG A 50 -1.74 9.12 10.90
C ARG A 50 -1.38 8.08 11.96
N GLN A 51 -2.20 7.04 12.09
CA GLN A 51 -2.01 5.94 13.03
C GLN A 51 -1.65 4.62 12.33
N ALA A 52 -1.64 4.61 10.99
CA ALA A 52 -1.39 3.41 10.21
C ALA A 52 0.12 3.08 10.19
N ALA A 53 0.45 1.81 10.36
CA ALA A 53 1.82 1.31 10.18
C ALA A 53 2.26 1.32 8.69
N GLY A 54 1.29 1.30 7.77
CA GLY A 54 1.49 1.32 6.33
C GLY A 54 0.21 0.97 5.58
N ALA A 55 0.34 0.54 4.33
CA ALA A 55 -0.78 0.12 3.51
C ALA A 55 -0.51 -1.23 2.84
N TYR A 56 -1.58 -1.97 2.58
CA TYR A 56 -1.52 -3.21 1.82
C TYR A 56 -1.49 -2.90 0.33
N LEU A 57 -0.46 -3.38 -0.38
CA LEU A 57 -0.22 -3.09 -1.80
C LEU A 57 -1.44 -3.38 -2.69
N GLY A 58 -2.14 -4.49 -2.43
CA GLY A 58 -3.25 -4.95 -3.27
C GLY A 58 -4.48 -4.04 -3.24
N GLU A 59 -4.62 -3.19 -2.22
CA GLU A 59 -5.76 -2.28 -2.04
C GLU A 59 -5.33 -0.81 -1.90
N HIS A 60 -4.08 -0.51 -2.24
CA HIS A 60 -3.57 0.84 -2.10
C HIS A 60 -3.94 1.70 -3.31
N ASP A 61 -4.54 2.86 -3.05
CA ASP A 61 -4.72 3.90 -4.07
C ASP A 61 -3.44 4.73 -4.21
N PHE A 62 -2.66 4.40 -5.24
CA PHE A 62 -1.40 5.07 -5.58
C PHE A 62 -1.56 6.50 -6.07
N LYS A 63 -2.74 6.89 -6.55
CA LYS A 63 -2.98 8.26 -7.04
C LYS A 63 -3.38 9.20 -5.91
N ALA A 64 -4.04 8.67 -4.88
CA ALA A 64 -4.58 9.48 -3.80
C ALA A 64 -3.57 9.76 -2.67
N ARG A 65 -2.62 8.85 -2.38
CA ARG A 65 -1.73 9.01 -1.23
C ARG A 65 -0.47 8.14 -1.32
N ALA A 66 0.61 8.62 -0.71
CA ALA A 66 1.78 7.80 -0.41
C ALA A 66 1.56 7.01 0.89
N ALA A 67 2.08 5.79 0.95
CA ALA A 67 2.13 5.02 2.18
C ALA A 67 3.34 4.08 2.19
N ARG A 68 3.73 3.65 3.39
CA ARG A 68 4.72 2.58 3.54
C ARG A 68 4.10 1.25 3.12
N LEU A 69 4.60 0.64 2.05
CA LEU A 69 4.13 -0.65 1.53
C LEU A 69 5.03 -1.82 1.97
N TRP A 70 6.31 -1.53 2.21
CA TRP A 70 7.32 -2.51 2.61
C TRP A 70 8.18 -2.02 3.77
N GLY A 71 8.80 -2.97 4.48
CA GLY A 71 9.96 -2.71 5.31
C GLY A 71 11.19 -2.39 4.45
N SER A 72 12.14 -1.60 4.97
CA SER A 72 13.28 -1.10 4.18
C SER A 72 14.14 -2.23 3.63
N GLN A 73 14.46 -3.24 4.45
CA GLN A 73 15.24 -4.40 4.02
C GLN A 73 14.52 -5.23 2.94
N GLN A 74 13.20 -5.36 3.04
CA GLN A 74 12.41 -6.10 2.07
C GLN A 74 12.28 -5.31 0.76
N TYR A 75 12.16 -3.99 0.84
CA TYR A 75 12.21 -3.12 -0.33
C TYR A 75 13.55 -3.23 -1.07
N GLU A 76 14.68 -3.11 -0.36
CA GLU A 76 16.02 -3.28 -0.94
C GLU A 76 16.20 -4.65 -1.61
N ARG A 77 15.73 -5.72 -0.96
CA ARG A 77 15.76 -7.07 -1.52
C ARG A 77 14.91 -7.17 -2.79
N LEU A 78 13.72 -6.58 -2.81
CA LEU A 78 12.84 -6.56 -3.99
C LEU A 78 13.47 -5.79 -5.15
N VAL A 79 14.10 -4.65 -4.89
CA VAL A 79 14.87 -3.89 -5.89
C VAL A 79 16.01 -4.74 -6.45
N GLY A 80 16.76 -5.44 -5.60
CA GLY A 80 17.81 -6.36 -6.04
C GLY A 80 17.30 -7.51 -6.91
N ILE A 81 16.15 -8.09 -6.55
CA ILE A 81 15.47 -9.12 -7.35
C ILE A 81 15.05 -8.55 -8.71
N LYS A 82 14.42 -7.37 -8.74
CA LYS A 82 14.03 -6.70 -10.00
C LYS A 82 15.25 -6.45 -10.88
N ARG A 83 16.34 -5.91 -10.35
CA ARG A 83 17.57 -5.66 -11.12
C ARG A 83 18.17 -6.94 -11.70
N LYS A 84 18.08 -8.07 -10.98
CA LYS A 84 18.60 -9.36 -11.45
C LYS A 84 17.73 -9.97 -12.56
N TRP A 85 16.41 -9.95 -12.39
CA TRP A 85 15.49 -10.73 -13.23
C TRP A 85 14.76 -9.90 -14.29
N ASP A 86 14.61 -8.61 -14.06
CA ASP A 86 14.03 -7.64 -14.99
C ASP A 86 14.90 -6.37 -15.09
N PRO A 87 16.16 -6.49 -15.54
CA PRO A 87 17.10 -5.36 -15.62
C PRO A 87 16.64 -4.28 -16.59
N SER A 88 15.81 -4.62 -17.57
CA SER A 88 15.26 -3.67 -18.56
C SER A 88 13.90 -3.10 -18.15
N SER A 89 13.42 -3.37 -16.93
CA SER A 89 12.10 -2.95 -16.43
C SER A 89 10.96 -3.22 -17.43
N ARG A 90 10.93 -4.42 -18.02
CA ARG A 90 9.85 -4.87 -18.90
C ARG A 90 8.54 -5.01 -18.14
N ILE A 91 8.61 -5.31 -16.85
CA ILE A 91 7.48 -5.30 -15.93
C ILE A 91 7.51 -3.97 -15.19
N CYS A 92 6.63 -3.04 -15.61
CA CYS A 92 6.46 -1.77 -14.93
C CYS A 92 6.01 -2.01 -13.47
N GLY A 93 6.52 -1.19 -12.55
CA GLY A 93 6.12 -1.23 -11.15
C GLY A 93 4.69 -0.75 -10.95
N CYS A 94 4.21 -0.80 -9.71
CA CYS A 94 2.98 -0.09 -9.37
C CYS A 94 3.18 1.42 -9.57
N LEU A 95 2.17 2.10 -10.12
CA LEU A 95 2.14 3.56 -10.30
C LEU A 95 2.63 4.25 -9.01
N GLY A 96 3.53 5.23 -9.12
CA GLY A 96 4.00 6.02 -7.97
C GLY A 96 5.14 5.39 -7.13
N LEU A 97 5.69 4.24 -7.52
CA LEU A 97 6.94 3.70 -6.96
C LEU A 97 8.18 4.07 -7.80
N GLU A 98 8.01 4.93 -8.79
CA GLU A 98 9.01 5.32 -9.78
C GLU A 98 10.05 6.31 -9.21
N GLU A 99 9.79 6.94 -8.06
CA GLU A 99 10.64 7.98 -7.44
C GLU A 99 11.44 7.50 -6.21
N LEU A 100 11.52 6.19 -5.94
CA LEU A 100 12.30 5.65 -4.82
C LEU A 100 13.73 5.20 -5.23
N ASP A 101 14.31 5.87 -6.23
CA ASP A 101 15.72 5.77 -6.61
C ASP A 101 16.59 6.81 -5.85
#